data_AF-A0A1H9X508-F1
#
_entry.id   AF-A0A1H9X508-F1
#
_cell.length_a   1.000
_cell.length_b   1.000
_cell.length_c   1.000
_cell.angle_alpha   90.00
_cell.angle_beta   90.00
_cell.angle_gamma   90.00
#
_symmetry.space_group_name_H-M   'P 1'
#
loop_
_entity.id
_entity.type
_entity.pdbx_description
1 polymer ?
#
loop_
_entity_poly.entity_id
_entity_poly.type
_entity_poly.pdbx_seq_one_letter_code
_entity_poly.pdbx_strand_id
1 'polypeptide(L)' 'MENNPKLEFDHSVHYVNDLDRVTETFQAHGVNVFHGGSHKLWGTHNALSYFGLTYLEFISVEEWEVAKNPPEPILLRRGL' A
#
# COMPACT_ATOMS: atom_id res chain seq x y z
N MET A 1 -16.85 -14.18 -28.61
CA MET A 1 -16.90 -14.39 -27.14
C MET A 1 -16.78 -13.03 -26.52
N GLU A 2 -17.81 -12.53 -25.85
CA GLU A 2 -17.76 -11.21 -25.23
C GLU A 2 -16.69 -11.22 -24.13
N ASN A 3 -15.69 -10.35 -24.28
CA ASN A 3 -14.76 -10.01 -23.22
C ASN A 3 -15.51 -9.17 -22.20
N ASN A 4 -16.23 -9.82 -21.29
CA ASN A 4 -16.89 -9.13 -20.19
C ASN A 4 -15.83 -8.83 -19.11
N PRO A 5 -15.51 -7.55 -18.82
CA PRO A 5 -14.50 -7.24 -17.82
C PRO A 5 -14.95 -7.75 -16.45
N LYS A 6 -14.13 -8.60 -15.84
CA LYS A 6 -14.37 -9.13 -14.50
C LYS A 6 -13.67 -8.21 -13.48
N LEU A 7 -14.43 -7.74 -12.50
CA LEU A 7 -13.88 -7.06 -11.34
C LEU A 7 -13.45 -8.12 -10.32
N GLU A 8 -12.20 -8.05 -9.89
CA GLU A 8 -11.63 -8.90 -8.85
C GLU A 8 -11.05 -8.03 -7.74
N PHE A 9 -11.05 -8.55 -6.53
CA PHE A 9 -10.42 -7.87 -5.40
C PHE A 9 -8.91 -8.10 -5.48
N ASP A 10 -8.14 -7.05 -5.69
CA ASP A 10 -6.67 -7.12 -5.72
C ASP A 10 -6.09 -6.92 -4.31
N HIS A 11 -6.39 -5.79 -3.67
CA HIS A 11 -5.87 -5.49 -2.34
C HIS A 11 -6.72 -4.47 -1.58
N SER A 12 -6.44 -4.37 -0.29
CA SER A 12 -6.83 -3.22 0.53
C SER A 12 -5.60 -2.47 1.03
N VAL A 13 -5.71 -1.15 1.09
CA VAL A 13 -4.66 -0.27 1.59
C VAL A 13 -4.98 0.16 3.03
N HIS A 14 -4.00 0.08 3.92
CA HIS A 14 -4.09 0.56 5.29
C HIS A 14 -2.97 1.58 5.54
N TYR A 15 -3.34 2.85 5.75
CA TYR A 15 -2.38 3.87 6.15
C TYR A 15 -1.88 3.65 7.57
N VAL A 16 -0.57 3.69 7.75
CA VAL A 16 0.11 3.52 9.03
C VAL A 16 1.25 4.52 9.13
N ASN A 17 1.62 4.92 10.35
CA ASN A 17 2.71 5.90 10.54
C ASN A 17 4.10 5.24 10.61
N ASP A 18 4.15 3.92 10.79
CA ASP A 18 5.39 3.17 11.05
C ASP A 18 5.23 1.75 10.50
N LEU A 19 5.96 1.44 9.42
CA LEU A 19 5.94 0.13 8.77
C LEU A 19 6.66 -0.94 9.59
N ASP A 20 7.68 -0.57 10.36
CA ASP A 20 8.44 -1.51 11.18
C ASP A 20 7.55 -2.02 12.31
N ARG A 21 6.85 -1.10 12.99
CA ARG A 21 5.91 -1.45 14.07
C ARG A 21 4.78 -2.35 13.58
N VAL A 22 4.25 -2.10 12.39
CA VAL A 22 3.20 -2.94 11.80
C VAL A 22 3.75 -4.31 11.45
N THR A 23 4.94 -4.36 10.86
CA THR A 23 5.62 -5.61 10.53
C THR A 23 5.81 -6.47 11.79
N GLU A 24 6.37 -5.90 12.86
CA GLU A 24 6.54 -6.57 14.15
C GLU A 24 5.22 -7.05 14.74
N THR A 25 4.20 -6.18 14.78
CA THR A 25 2.90 -6.49 15.39
C THR A 25 2.22 -7.64 14.68
N PHE A 26 2.18 -7.63 13.35
CA PHE A 26 1.51 -8.66 12.56
C PHE A 26 2.30 -9.97 12.55
N GLN A 27 3.63 -9.91 12.45
CA GLN A 27 4.48 -11.11 12.54
C GLN A 27 4.36 -11.80 13.90
N ALA A 28 4.23 -11.03 15.00
CA ALA A 28 3.98 -11.59 16.33
C ALA A 28 2.64 -12.37 16.42
N HIS A 29 1.69 -12.10 15.53
CA HIS A 29 0.41 -12.81 15.41
C HIS A 29 0.38 -13.83 14.27
N GLY A 30 1.53 -14.18 13.70
CA GLY A 30 1.65 -15.17 12.63
C GLY A 30 1.25 -14.67 11.25
N VAL A 31 1.14 -13.36 11.04
CA VAL A 31 0.88 -12.76 9.73
C VAL A 31 2.20 -12.26 9.14
N ASN A 32 2.57 -12.83 7.99
CA ASN A 32 3.81 -12.47 7.29
C ASN A 32 3.68 -11.12 6.61
N VAL A 33 4.39 -10.13 7.14
CA VAL A 33 4.55 -8.80 6.54
C VAL A 33 6.01 -8.60 6.14
N PHE A 34 6.24 -7.95 5.01
CA PHE A 34 7.58 -7.62 4.54
C PHE A 34 7.60 -6.26 3.85
N HIS A 35 8.71 -5.53 4.00
CA HIS A 35 8.90 -4.26 3.31
C HIS A 35 8.80 -4.45 1.80
N GLY A 36 8.00 -3.59 1.18
CA GLY A 36 7.87 -3.50 -0.27
C GLY A 36 8.85 -2.46 -0.80
N GLY A 37 8.32 -1.41 -1.42
CA GLY A 37 9.10 -0.42 -2.16
C GLY A 37 8.84 1.02 -1.74
N SER A 38 9.76 1.88 -2.18
CA SER A 38 9.63 3.34 -2.14
C SER A 38 8.90 3.83 -3.39
N HIS A 39 7.83 4.56 -3.16
CA HIS A 39 7.01 5.24 -4.14
C HIS A 39 7.54 6.66 -4.35
N LYS A 40 8.72 6.78 -4.99
CA LYS A 40 9.47 8.05 -5.13
C LYS A 40 8.65 9.22 -5.69
N LEU A 41 7.70 8.97 -6.59
CA LEU A 41 6.84 10.00 -7.19
C LEU A 41 5.66 10.42 -6.28
N TRP A 42 5.43 9.70 -5.20
CA TRP A 42 4.31 9.96 -4.27
C TRP A 42 4.77 10.22 -2.84
N GLY A 43 6.07 10.07 -2.56
CA GLY A 43 6.63 10.29 -1.22
C GLY A 43 6.17 9.27 -0.19
N THR A 44 5.72 8.09 -0.63
CA THR A 44 5.28 7.01 0.26
C THR A 44 6.20 5.81 0.14
N HIS A 45 6.07 4.87 1.07
CA HIS A 45 6.62 3.53 0.96
C HIS A 45 5.62 2.53 1.52
N ASN A 46 5.81 1.25 1.25
CA ASN A 46 4.88 0.23 1.71
C ASN A 46 5.54 -1.00 2.33
N ALA A 47 4.71 -1.76 3.03
CA ALA A 47 4.95 -3.14 3.41
C ALA A 47 3.73 -3.98 3.02
N LEU A 48 3.95 -5.25 2.70
CA LEU A 48 2.97 -6.10 2.04
C LEU A 48 2.76 -7.39 2.84
N SER A 49 1.51 -7.87 2.86
CA SER A 49 1.14 -9.19 3.37
C SER A 49 0.24 -9.90 2.38
N TYR A 50 0.69 -11.06 1.87
CA TYR A 50 0.02 -11.78 0.78
C TYR A 50 -0.88 -12.91 1.28
N PHE A 51 -2.04 -13.04 0.63
CA PHE A 51 -3.08 -14.04 0.88
C PHE A 51 -3.50 -14.68 -0.45
N GLY A 52 -2.53 -15.23 -1.18
CA GLY A 52 -2.71 -15.74 -2.54
C GLY A 52 -2.61 -14.63 -3.57
N LEU A 53 -3.65 -14.44 -4.39
CA LEU A 53 -3.71 -13.36 -5.39
C LEU A 53 -4.06 -12.00 -4.80
N THR A 54 -4.44 -11.95 -3.52
CA THR A 54 -4.86 -10.72 -2.85
C THR A 54 -3.91 -10.38 -1.72
N TYR A 55 -3.73 -9.10 -1.41
CA TYR A 55 -2.79 -8.67 -0.38
C TYR A 55 -3.29 -7.48 0.44
N LEU A 56 -2.67 -7.29 1.61
CA LEU A 56 -2.76 -6.05 2.37
C LEU A 56 -1.54 -5.20 2.02
N GLU A 57 -1.79 -3.95 1.63
CA GLU A 57 -0.76 -2.93 1.48
C GLU A 57 -0.80 -1.99 2.68
N PHE A 58 0.23 -2.04 3.52
CA PHE A 58 0.46 -1.02 4.52
C PHE A 58 1.25 0.11 3.87
N ILE A 59 0.72 1.32 3.92
CA ILE A 59 1.36 2.48 3.29
C ILE A 59 1.68 3.54 4.34
N SER A 60 2.88 4.12 4.27
CA SER A 60 3.34 5.20 5.14
C SER A 60 3.99 6.30 4.31
N VAL A 61 4.07 7.51 4.87
CA VAL A 61 4.79 8.63 4.26
C VAL A 61 6.29 8.44 4.50
N GLU A 62 7.05 8.39 3.41
CA GLU A 62 8.51 8.35 3.42
C GLU A 62 9.09 9.77 3.30
N GLU A 63 8.56 10.57 2.37
CA GLU A 63 9.03 11.93 2.06
C GLU A 63 7.86 12.92 2.05
N TRP A 64 7.68 13.64 3.17
CA TRP A 64 6.54 14.53 3.40
C TRP A 64 6.39 15.63 2.34
N GLU A 65 7.48 16.21 1.87
CA GLU A 65 7.42 17.29 0.88
C GLU A 65 6.92 16.81 -0.48
N VAL A 66 7.26 15.56 -0.85
CA VAL A 66 6.74 14.93 -2.07
C VAL A 66 5.29 14.50 -1.87
N ALA A 67 4.94 13.92 -0.72
CA ALA A 67 3.58 13.46 -0.43
C ALA A 67 2.55 14.60 -0.40
N LYS A 68 2.94 15.80 0.02
CA LYS A 68 2.09 17.00 -0.01
C LYS A 68 1.78 17.48 -1.44
N ASN A 69 2.76 17.39 -2.35
CA ASN A 69 2.68 17.90 -3.71
C ASN A 69 3.26 16.89 -4.72
N PRO A 70 2.59 15.75 -4.92
CA PRO A 70 3.11 14.69 -5.76
C PRO A 70 3.11 15.14 -7.24
N PRO A 71 4.17 14.86 -8.02
CA PRO A 71 4.23 15.13 -9.45
C PRO A 71 3.18 14.36 -10.27
N GLU A 72 2.67 13.25 -9.74
CA GLU A 72 1.65 12.42 -10.38
C GLU A 72 0.39 12.32 -9.52
N PRO A 73 -0.81 12.19 -10.12
CA PRO A 73 -2.01 11.88 -9.36
C PRO A 73 -1.80 10.61 -8.53
N ILE A 74 -2.02 10.69 -7.21
CA ILE A 74 -2.09 9.49 -6.37
C ILE A 74 -3.37 8.75 -6.78
N LEU A 75 -3.31 7.43 -6.97
CA LEU A 75 -4.48 6.58 -7.22
C LEU A 75 -5.58 6.76 -6.15
N LEU A 76 -5.21 7.14 -4.92
CA LEU A 76 -6.09 7.47 -3.79
C LEU A 76 -6.64 8.91 -3.80
N ARG A 77 -6.15 9.81 -4.65
CA ARG A 77 -6.64 11.20 -4.73
C ARG A 77 -7.65 11.34 -5.86
N ARG A 78 -8.88 10.93 -5.59
CA ARG A 78 -10.07 11.41 -6.30
C ARG A 78 -11.05 11.99 -5.28
N GLY A 79 -10.98 13.31 -5.08
CA GLY A 79 -11.99 14.09 -4.35
C GLY A 79 -11.64 14.47 -2.91
N LEU A 80 -10.85 15.54 -2.75
CA LEU A 80 -11.13 16.64 -1.82
C LEU A 80 -10.87 17.95 -2.59
#